data_AF-A0A151S268-F1
#
_entry.id   AF-A0A151S268-F1
#
_cell.length_a   1.000
_cell.length_b   1.000
_cell.length_c   1.000
_cell.angle_alpha   90.00
_cell.angle_beta   90.00
_cell.angle_gamma   90.00
#
_symmetry.space_group_name_H-M   'P 1'
#
loop_
_entity.id
_entity.type
_entity.pdbx_description
1 polymer ?
#
loop_
_entity_poly.entity_id
_entity_poly.type
_entity_poly.pdbx_seq_one_letter_code
_entity_poly.pdbx_strand_id
1 'polypeptide(L)'
;FKRVFLEKYFLESVRHAKEAEFMRLHQGGLSVSEYAMRFEHLAHFYSQAISEAWKCRKFAEGLRQELKRVVVPMTITEFSTLVEKAKVVERLEGGNRVMKTTKGPAGSKKGGSQRKPYDRPQPQ
;
A
#
# COMPACT_ATOMS: atom_id res chain seq x y z
N PHE A 1 -19.73 43.68 -9.60
CA PHE A 1 -20.53 42.51 -9.21
C PHE A 1 -19.99 41.19 -9.80
N LYS A 2 -19.91 41.03 -11.13
CA LYS A 2 -19.47 39.76 -11.77
C LYS A 2 -18.08 39.26 -11.32
N ARG A 3 -17.08 40.12 -11.16
CA ARG A 3 -15.68 39.70 -10.85
C ARG A 3 -15.52 39.07 -9.46
N VAL A 4 -16.02 39.74 -8.42
CA VAL A 4 -16.00 39.25 -7.02
C VAL A 4 -16.87 37.99 -6.86
N PHE A 5 -17.98 37.92 -7.59
CA PHE A 5 -18.84 36.74 -7.62
C PHE A 5 -18.13 35.55 -8.27
N LEU A 6 -17.57 35.71 -9.47
CA LEU A 6 -16.82 34.66 -10.16
C LEU A 6 -15.64 34.18 -9.31
N GLU A 7 -14.89 35.09 -8.70
CA GLU A 7 -13.75 34.76 -7.84
C GLU A 7 -14.18 33.96 -6.61
N LYS A 8 -15.21 34.42 -5.88
CA LYS A 8 -15.72 33.72 -4.70
C LYS A 8 -16.28 32.34 -5.03
N TYR A 9 -17.09 32.22 -6.08
CA TYR A 9 -17.70 30.95 -6.47
C TYR A 9 -16.71 29.98 -7.11
N PHE A 10 -15.71 30.49 -7.83
CA PHE A 10 -14.65 29.66 -8.40
C PHE A 10 -13.71 29.13 -7.32
N LEU A 11 -13.34 29.97 -6.34
CA LEU A 11 -12.59 29.49 -5.17
C LEU A 11 -13.38 28.43 -4.38
N GLU A 12 -14.69 28.65 -4.22
CA GLU A 12 -15.56 27.72 -3.50
C GLU A 12 -15.74 26.39 -4.24
N SER A 13 -15.90 26.42 -5.57
CA SER A 13 -15.98 25.21 -6.39
C SER A 13 -14.67 24.43 -6.43
N VAL A 14 -13.53 25.12 -6.51
CA VAL A 14 -12.19 24.51 -6.40
C VAL A 14 -11.99 23.88 -5.02
N ARG A 15 -12.42 24.56 -3.94
CA ARG A 15 -12.37 24.03 -2.57
C ARG A 15 -13.20 22.75 -2.46
N HIS A 16 -14.44 22.75 -2.96
CA HIS A 16 -15.30 21.57 -2.95
C HIS A 16 -14.76 20.41 -3.79
N ALA A 17 -14.15 20.70 -4.94
CA ALA A 17 -13.49 19.68 -5.76
C ALA A 17 -12.31 19.04 -5.01
N LYS A 18 -11.49 19.85 -4.32
CA LYS A 18 -10.37 19.37 -3.50
C LYS A 18 -10.83 18.59 -2.28
N GLU A 19 -11.94 18.99 -1.67
CA GLU A 19 -12.59 18.28 -0.57
C GLU A 19 -13.12 16.92 -1.02
N ALA A 20 -13.78 16.85 -2.18
CA ALA A 20 -14.21 15.58 -2.76
C ALA A 20 -13.03 14.68 -3.17
N GLU A 21 -11.91 15.26 -3.61
CA GLU A 21 -10.67 14.54 -3.89
C GLU A 21 -10.08 13.94 -2.60
N PHE A 22 -10.01 14.74 -1.53
CA PHE A 22 -9.53 14.30 -0.22
C PHE A 22 -10.39 13.20 0.38
N MET A 23 -11.71 13.32 0.29
CA MET A 23 -12.64 12.32 0.82
C MET A 23 -12.49 10.96 0.15
N ARG A 24 -12.14 10.95 -1.15
CA ARG A 24 -11.88 9.74 -1.94
C ARG A 24 -10.44 9.25 -1.88
N LEU A 25 -9.54 10.01 -1.23
CA LEU A 25 -8.13 9.67 -1.17
C LEU A 25 -7.90 8.40 -0.35
N HIS A 26 -7.35 7.39 -1.00
CA HIS A 26 -6.86 6.17 -0.38
C HIS A 26 -5.46 5.85 -0.91
N GLN A 27 -4.67 5.08 -0.15
CA GLN A 27 -3.32 4.68 -0.52
C GLN A 27 -3.29 4.00 -1.89
N GLY A 28 -4.19 3.03 -2.14
CA GLY A 28 -4.22 2.30 -3.41
C GLY A 28 -2.86 1.69 -3.74
N GLY A 29 -2.34 1.95 -4.95
CA GLY A 29 -1.01 1.50 -5.38
C GLY A 29 0.17 2.36 -4.92
N LEU A 30 -0.07 3.47 -4.20
CA LEU A 30 0.98 4.37 -3.72
C LEU A 30 1.75 3.74 -2.56
N SER A 31 3.01 4.13 -2.42
CA SER A 31 3.74 3.95 -1.16
C SER A 31 3.10 4.76 -0.04
N VAL A 32 3.34 4.38 1.21
CA VAL A 32 2.85 5.15 2.38
C VAL A 32 3.40 6.58 2.34
N SER A 33 4.64 6.78 1.89
CA SER A 33 5.25 8.10 1.75
C SER A 33 4.52 8.99 0.75
N GLU A 34 4.23 8.47 -0.45
CA GLU A 34 3.49 9.23 -1.48
C GLU A 34 2.05 9.51 -1.05
N TYR A 35 1.41 8.55 -0.40
CA TYR A 35 0.08 8.72 0.16
C TYR A 35 0.05 9.81 1.24
N ALA A 36 1.00 9.81 2.18
CA ALA A 36 1.12 10.84 3.21
C ALA A 36 1.32 12.24 2.61
N MET A 37 2.22 12.38 1.62
CA MET A 37 2.44 13.66 0.95
C MET A 37 1.16 14.20 0.29
N ARG A 38 0.41 13.34 -0.43
CA ARG A 38 -0.88 13.74 -1.03
C ARG A 38 -1.92 14.08 0.02
N PHE A 39 -1.96 13.31 1.10
CA PHE A 39 -2.88 13.52 2.21
C PHE A 39 -2.65 14.89 2.84
N GLU A 40 -1.42 15.26 3.17
CA GLU A 40 -1.11 16.56 3.76
C GLU A 40 -1.39 17.72 2.81
N HIS A 41 -1.03 17.57 1.54
CA HIS A 41 -1.30 18.58 0.53
C HIS A 41 -2.81 18.87 0.40
N LEU A 42 -3.65 17.83 0.41
CA LEU A 42 -5.11 17.98 0.34
C LEU A 42 -5.73 18.42 1.67
N ALA A 43 -5.20 17.95 2.81
CA ALA A 43 -5.65 18.36 4.14
C ALA A 43 -5.42 19.88 4.37
N HIS A 44 -4.39 20.46 3.77
CA HIS A 44 -4.14 21.90 3.81
C HIS A 44 -5.30 22.73 3.22
N PHE A 45 -6.01 22.20 2.21
CA PHE A 45 -7.18 22.86 1.62
C PHE A 45 -8.47 22.65 2.41
N TYR A 46 -8.50 21.69 3.34
CA TYR A 46 -9.71 21.22 4.04
C TYR A 46 -9.99 21.98 5.35
N SER A 47 -9.66 23.29 5.43
CA SER A 47 -9.77 24.13 6.64
C SER A 47 -8.75 23.80 7.74
N GLN A 48 -8.29 24.85 8.44
CA GLN A 48 -7.32 24.79 9.55
C GLN A 48 -7.82 24.06 10.80
N ALA A 49 -9.09 23.66 10.88
CA ALA A 49 -9.73 23.11 12.08
C ALA A 49 -9.82 21.57 12.11
N ILE A 50 -8.98 20.85 11.38
CA ILE A 50 -8.93 19.38 11.49
C ILE A 50 -8.21 19.00 12.79
N SER A 51 -8.92 18.33 13.69
CA SER A 51 -8.28 17.73 14.87
C SER A 51 -7.27 16.66 14.45
N GLU A 52 -6.16 16.56 15.18
CA GLU A 52 -5.12 15.56 14.90
C GLU A 52 -5.67 14.12 14.98
N ALA A 53 -6.56 13.86 15.94
CA ALA A 53 -7.24 12.58 16.07
C ALA A 53 -8.04 12.21 14.80
N TRP A 54 -8.76 13.19 14.22
CA TRP A 54 -9.45 12.97 12.95
C TRP A 54 -8.47 12.77 11.80
N LYS A 55 -7.36 13.53 11.75
CA LYS A 55 -6.30 13.39 10.74
C LYS A 55 -5.76 11.95 10.73
N CYS A 56 -5.44 11.43 11.92
CA CYS A 56 -4.95 10.07 12.11
C CYS A 56 -5.98 9.03 11.69
N ARG A 57 -7.24 9.18 12.14
CA ARG A 57 -8.32 8.26 11.77
C ARG A 57 -8.54 8.21 10.27
N LYS A 58 -8.66 9.38 9.62
CA LYS A 58 -8.89 9.48 8.17
C LYS A 58 -7.72 8.90 7.37
N PHE A 59 -6.49 9.13 7.80
CA PHE A 59 -5.30 8.52 7.17
C PHE A 59 -5.30 7.00 7.31
N ALA A 60 -5.53 6.49 8.51
CA ALA A 60 -5.58 5.05 8.77
C ALA A 60 -6.70 4.36 7.97
N GLU A 61 -7.87 5.00 7.85
CA GLU A 61 -8.99 4.53 7.03
C GLU A 61 -8.67 4.51 5.53
N GLY A 62 -7.71 5.30 5.04
CA GLY A 62 -7.30 5.30 3.64
C GLY A 62 -6.14 4.36 3.32
N LEU A 63 -5.46 3.76 4.30
CA LEU A 63 -4.38 2.78 4.07
C LEU A 63 -4.88 1.51 3.35
N ARG A 64 -3.97 0.75 2.75
CA ARG A 64 -4.26 -0.61 2.24
C ARG A 64 -4.64 -1.56 3.38
N GLN A 65 -5.43 -2.59 3.09
CA GLN A 65 -6.00 -3.47 4.11
C GLN A 65 -4.94 -4.25 4.90
N GLU A 66 -3.85 -4.62 4.25
CA GLU A 66 -2.74 -5.35 4.86
C GLU A 66 -2.10 -4.50 5.97
N LEU A 67 -1.88 -3.20 5.69
CA LEU A 67 -1.29 -2.26 6.63
C LEU A 67 -2.29 -1.89 7.74
N LYS A 68 -3.57 -1.67 7.39
CA LYS A 68 -4.64 -1.33 8.35
C LYS A 68 -4.75 -2.32 9.49
N ARG A 69 -4.69 -3.62 9.18
CA ARG A 69 -4.80 -4.70 10.18
C ARG A 69 -3.74 -4.61 11.28
N VAL A 70 -2.58 -4.04 10.96
CA VAL A 70 -1.46 -3.90 11.89
C VAL A 70 -1.47 -2.52 12.54
N VAL A 71 -1.74 -1.47 11.78
CA VAL A 71 -1.62 -0.07 12.21
C VAL A 71 -2.82 0.40 13.05
N VAL A 72 -4.05 0.04 12.67
CA VAL A 72 -5.27 0.51 13.35
C VAL A 72 -5.33 0.10 14.83
N PRO A 73 -5.00 -1.14 15.22
CA PRO A 73 -4.99 -1.55 16.63
C PRO A 73 -3.96 -0.82 17.51
N MET A 74 -2.99 -0.11 16.93
CA MET A 74 -1.99 0.65 17.70
C MET A 74 -2.55 1.94 18.32
N THR A 75 -3.77 2.35 17.94
CA THR A 75 -4.47 3.53 18.50
C THR A 75 -3.63 4.81 18.48
N ILE A 76 -2.82 5.00 17.42
CA ILE A 76 -1.90 6.14 17.31
C ILE A 76 -2.70 7.43 17.08
N THR A 77 -2.44 8.44 17.92
CA THR A 77 -3.13 9.74 17.89
C THR A 77 -2.31 10.86 17.27
N GLU A 78 -1.01 10.62 17.03
CA GLU A 78 -0.11 11.60 16.43
C GLU A 78 0.19 11.24 14.96
N PHE A 79 0.02 12.21 14.06
CA PHE A 79 0.06 11.91 12.62
C PHE A 79 1.46 11.48 12.14
N SER A 80 2.51 12.12 12.64
CA SER A 80 3.89 11.81 12.25
C SER A 80 4.25 10.37 12.63
N THR A 81 3.93 9.98 13.87
CA THR A 81 4.11 8.64 14.40
C THR A 81 3.31 7.61 13.60
N LEU A 82 2.06 7.92 13.23
CA LEU A 82 1.22 7.03 12.42
C LEU A 82 1.86 6.73 11.05
N VAL A 83 2.37 7.76 10.38
CA VAL A 83 3.04 7.63 9.08
C VAL A 83 4.30 6.78 9.20
N GLU A 84 5.12 7.01 10.22
CA GLU A 84 6.35 6.23 10.43
C GLU A 84 6.07 4.76 10.72
N LYS A 85 5.07 4.46 11.56
CA LYS A 85 4.65 3.07 11.81
C LYS A 85 4.11 2.41 10.55
N ALA A 86 3.28 3.11 9.77
CA ALA A 86 2.78 2.58 8.50
C ALA A 86 3.91 2.29 7.49
N LYS A 87 4.94 3.14 7.41
CA LYS A 87 6.13 2.88 6.58
C LYS A 87 6.90 1.64 7.04
N VAL A 88 7.04 1.43 8.35
CA VAL A 88 7.68 0.21 8.89
C VAL A 88 6.90 -1.02 8.46
N VAL A 89 5.58 -1.02 8.63
CA VAL A 89 4.72 -2.14 8.22
C VAL A 89 4.80 -2.38 6.72
N GLU A 90 4.79 -1.33 5.89
CA GLU A 90 4.93 -1.46 4.43
C GLU A 90 6.24 -2.16 4.03
N ARG A 91 7.36 -1.85 4.68
CA ARG A 91 8.65 -2.51 4.40
C ARG A 91 8.64 -3.98 4.80
N LEU A 92 8.00 -4.33 5.92
CA LEU A 92 7.89 -5.71 6.39
C LEU A 92 6.99 -6.56 5.48
N GLU A 93 5.89 -5.98 5.01
CA GLU A 93 5.00 -6.62 4.02
C GLU A 93 5.69 -6.82 2.66
N GLY A 94 6.44 -5.81 2.18
CA GLY A 94 7.19 -5.87 0.92
C GLY A 94 8.36 -6.85 0.95
N GLY A 95 9.05 -6.98 2.09
CA GLY A 95 10.16 -7.93 2.27
C GLY A 95 9.73 -9.39 2.15
N ASN A 96 8.49 -9.72 2.49
CA ASN A 96 7.95 -11.08 2.38
C ASN A 96 7.70 -11.55 0.94
N ARG A 97 7.69 -10.66 -0.06
CA ARG A 97 7.60 -11.06 -1.48
C ARG A 97 8.93 -11.58 -2.04
N VAL A 98 10.07 -11.15 -1.49
CA VAL A 98 11.41 -11.58 -1.95
C VAL A 98 11.84 -12.91 -1.30
N MET A 99 11.27 -13.27 -0.14
CA MET A 99 11.65 -14.47 0.63
C MET A 99 10.84 -15.73 0.29
N LYS A 100 10.23 -15.83 -0.90
CA LYS A 100 9.58 -17.06 -1.40
C LYS A 100 10.25 -17.65 -2.65
N THR A 101 11.53 -17.35 -2.88
CA THR A 101 12.30 -17.98 -3.97
C THR A 101 13.69 -18.43 -3.54
N THR A 102 13.91 -18.93 -2.33
CA THR A 102 15.19 -19.57 -1.98
C THR A 102 15.03 -20.64 -0.89
N LYS A 103 14.71 -21.86 -1.32
CA LYS A 103 15.21 -23.07 -0.64
C LYS A 103 15.78 -24.01 -1.72
N GLY A 104 17.09 -23.92 -1.95
CA GLY A 104 17.88 -24.83 -2.79
C GLY A 104 18.23 -26.14 -2.06
N PRO A 105 19.27 -26.92 -2.46
CA PRO A 105 20.20 -26.74 -3.58
C PRO A 105 20.33 -27.98 -4.50
N ALA A 106 21.13 -27.81 -5.55
CA ALA A 106 21.48 -28.81 -6.55
C ALA A 106 22.34 -29.97 -5.99
N GLY A 107 22.07 -31.19 -6.46
CA GLY A 107 22.90 -32.38 -6.31
C GLY A 107 23.03 -33.14 -7.62
N SER A 108 24.18 -32.94 -8.29
CA SER A 108 24.92 -33.82 -9.21
C SER A 108 24.23 -34.55 -10.37
N LYS A 109 24.63 -34.14 -11.59
CA LYS A 109 24.57 -34.93 -12.83
C LYS A 109 25.57 -36.11 -12.81
N LYS A 110 25.12 -37.29 -13.20
CA LYS A 110 25.85 -38.37 -13.91
C LYS A 110 24.77 -39.41 -14.26
N GLY A 111 24.50 -39.84 -15.47
CA GLY A 111 25.29 -39.95 -16.68
C GLY A 111 25.12 -41.38 -17.18
N GLY A 112 24.53 -41.56 -18.37
CA GLY A 112 24.83 -42.70 -19.23
C GLY A 112 23.93 -43.94 -19.18
N SER A 113 23.30 -44.15 -20.34
CA SER A 113 23.21 -45.43 -21.06
C SER A 113 21.94 -46.27 -20.96
N GLN A 114 21.22 -46.25 -22.10
CA GLN A 114 20.38 -47.29 -22.68
C GLN A 114 20.51 -48.69 -22.04
N ARG A 115 19.35 -49.31 -21.79
CA ARG A 115 18.99 -50.66 -22.28
C ARG A 115 17.55 -50.99 -21.86
N LYS A 116 16.61 -50.91 -22.80
CA LYS A 116 15.53 -51.92 -22.89
C LYS A 116 16.09 -53.03 -23.79
N PRO A 117 15.92 -54.32 -23.44
CA PRO A 117 14.74 -55.03 -23.95
C PRO A 117 14.21 -56.13 -23.00
N TYR A 118 12.90 -56.21 -22.83
CA TYR A 118 12.29 -57.51 -22.51
C TYR A 118 12.15 -58.26 -23.84
N ASP A 119 13.07 -59.20 -24.08
CA ASP A 119 12.88 -60.28 -25.04
C ASP A 119 12.93 -61.62 -24.28
N ARG A 120 11.84 -62.37 -24.42
CA ARG A 120 11.56 -63.72 -23.92
C ARG A 120 12.50 -64.75 -24.59
N PRO A 121 12.97 -65.82 -23.91
CA PRO A 121 12.33 -67.15 -24.04
C PRO A 121 12.32 -68.06 -22.78
N GLN A 122 11.35 -69.00 -22.75
CA GLN A 122 11.30 -70.24 -21.91
C GLN A 122 12.33 -71.28 -22.44
N PRO A 123 12.83 -72.32 -21.70
CA PRO A 123 12.03 -73.38 -21.04
C PRO A 123 12.67 -74.12 -19.81
N GLN A 124 11.86 -74.96 -19.13
CA GLN A 124 12.12 -76.39 -18.89
C GLN A 124 10.78 -77.13 -18.81
#